data_AF-K7KM76-F1
#
_entry.id   AF-K7KM76-F1
#
_cell.length_a   1.000
_cell.length_b   1.000
_cell.length_c   1.000
_cell.angle_alpha   90.00
_cell.angle_beta   90.00
_cell.angle_gamma   90.00
#
_symmetry.space_group_name_H-M   'P 1'
#
loop_
_entity.id
_entity.type
_entity.pdbx_description
1 polymer ?
#
loop_
_entity_poly.entity_id
_entity_poly.type
_entity_poly.pdbx_seq_one_letter_code
_entity_poly.pdbx_strand_id
1 'polypeptide(L)'
;MRTWFRNAKLYLLLLAVQFGSAGMFVFAMDAIKKGMSHYVFTVYRNVIASVTLAPFAFVLERKVRPKMTVRIFAEIMALAFFEIILDQCFALLGMKFTSASFLSAVMNSAPSVTFLLAVILK
;
A
#
# COMPACT_ATOMS: atom_id res chain seq x y z
N MET A 1 11.56 -29.73 -8.64
CA MET A 1 11.97 -29.22 -7.29
C MET A 1 12.02 -27.70 -7.19
N ARG A 2 12.59 -26.95 -8.17
CA ARG A 2 12.74 -25.47 -8.11
C ARG A 2 11.42 -24.69 -7.95
N THR A 3 10.32 -25.18 -8.53
CA THR A 3 8.98 -24.56 -8.42
C THR A 3 8.43 -24.61 -7.00
N TRP A 4 8.64 -25.72 -6.28
CA TRP A 4 8.17 -25.88 -4.90
C TRP A 4 8.85 -24.89 -3.95
N PHE A 5 10.18 -24.75 -4.02
CA PHE A 5 10.91 -23.76 -3.23
C PHE A 5 10.54 -22.32 -3.58
N ARG A 6 10.31 -22.02 -4.87
CA ARG A 6 9.89 -20.68 -5.30
C ARG A 6 8.50 -20.33 -4.76
N ASN A 7 7.57 -21.28 -4.78
CA ASN A 7 6.23 -21.11 -4.23
C ASN A 7 6.29 -20.93 -2.70
N ALA A 8 7.05 -21.76 -1.99
CA ALA A 8 7.23 -21.61 -0.55
C ALA A 8 7.78 -20.21 -0.16
N LYS A 9 8.77 -19.70 -0.91
CA LYS A 9 9.29 -18.35 -0.72
C LYS A 9 8.21 -17.28 -0.94
N LEU A 10 7.40 -17.42 -2.00
CA LEU A 10 6.29 -16.49 -2.28
C LEU A 10 5.25 -16.49 -1.17
N TYR A 11 4.86 -17.66 -0.66
CA TYR A 11 3.92 -17.75 0.46
C TYR A 11 4.47 -17.13 1.75
N LEU A 12 5.74 -17.38 2.07
CA LEU A 12 6.40 -16.75 3.23
C LEU A 12 6.46 -15.22 3.10
N LEU A 13 6.77 -14.70 1.92
CA LEU A 13 6.77 -13.26 1.65
C LEU A 13 5.37 -12.65 1.82
N LEU A 14 4.33 -13.31 1.28
CA LEU A 14 2.95 -12.86 1.42
C LEU A 14 2.49 -12.86 2.88
N LEU A 15 2.82 -13.91 3.64
CA LEU A 15 2.53 -13.97 5.08
C LEU A 15 3.23 -12.85 5.83
N ALA A 16 4.50 -12.58 5.54
CA ALA A 16 5.26 -11.49 6.16
C ALA A 16 4.63 -10.12 5.87
N VAL A 17 4.22 -9.86 4.62
CA VAL A 17 3.52 -8.63 4.22
C VAL A 17 2.20 -8.49 4.96
N GLN A 18 1.39 -9.55 5.05
CA GLN A 18 0.11 -9.48 5.74
C GLN A 18 0.25 -9.28 7.25
N PHE A 19 1.25 -9.91 7.85
CA PHE A 19 1.55 -9.69 9.27
C PHE A 19 1.97 -8.24 9.53
N GLY A 20 2.81 -7.67 8.65
CA GLY A 20 3.19 -6.26 8.71
C GLY A 20 1.98 -5.32 8.54
N SER A 21 1.10 -5.60 7.59
CA SER A 21 -0.12 -4.82 7.36
C SER A 21 -1.08 -4.89 8.56
N ALA A 22 -1.26 -6.06 9.17
CA ALA A 22 -2.07 -6.20 10.37
C ALA A 22 -1.51 -5.36 11.54
N GLY A 23 -0.19 -5.41 11.76
CA GLY A 23 0.49 -4.55 12.75
C GLY A 23 0.24 -3.07 12.49
N MET A 24 0.33 -2.63 11.23
CA MET A 24 0.05 -1.24 10.84
C MET A 24 -1.37 -0.80 11.18
N PHE A 25 -2.38 -1.66 10.98
CA PHE A 25 -3.77 -1.34 11.35
C PHE A 25 -3.94 -1.19 12.87
N VAL A 26 -3.29 -2.03 13.67
CA VAL A 26 -3.32 -1.91 15.14
C VAL A 26 -2.69 -0.59 15.60
N PHE A 27 -1.51 -0.25 15.08
CA PHE A 27 -0.86 1.02 15.38
C PHE A 27 -1.67 2.23 14.90
N ALA A 28 -2.26 2.15 13.71
CA ALA A 28 -3.13 3.20 13.17
C ALA A 28 -4.36 3.41 14.07
N MET A 29 -5.00 2.32 14.50
CA MET A 29 -6.18 2.41 15.37
C MET A 29 -5.84 2.98 16.74
N ASP A 30 -4.69 2.63 17.32
CA ASP A 30 -4.21 3.23 18.57
C ASP A 30 -3.89 4.74 18.41
N ALA A 31 -3.23 5.12 17.32
CA ALA A 31 -2.92 6.52 17.02
C ALA A 31 -4.20 7.36 16.82
N ILE A 32 -5.20 6.84 16.10
CA ILE A 32 -6.49 7.51 15.91
C ILE A 32 -7.23 7.65 17.24
N LYS A 33 -7.22 6.61 18.09
CA LYS A 33 -7.85 6.66 19.44
C LYS A 33 -7.22 7.71 20.34
N LYS A 34 -5.91 7.95 20.22
CA LYS A 34 -5.19 9.01 20.94
C LYS A 34 -5.43 10.42 20.37
N GLY A 35 -6.31 10.57 19.38
CA GLY A 35 -6.69 11.86 18.80
C GLY A 35 -5.74 12.35 17.70
N MET A 36 -4.82 11.53 17.22
CA MET A 36 -3.89 11.92 16.16
C MET A 36 -4.65 12.04 14.83
N SER A 37 -4.45 13.15 14.10
CA SER A 37 -5.04 13.33 12.77
C SER A 37 -4.52 12.27 11.82
N HIS A 38 -5.43 11.53 11.19
CA HIS A 38 -5.07 10.33 10.43
C HIS A 38 -4.27 10.69 9.17
N TYR A 39 -4.43 11.91 8.64
CA TYR A 39 -3.59 12.45 7.58
C TYR A 39 -2.11 12.53 7.98
N VAL A 40 -1.80 12.92 9.22
CA VAL A 40 -0.43 13.02 9.71
C VAL A 40 0.21 11.64 9.78
N PHE A 41 -0.55 10.63 10.22
CA PHE A 41 -0.08 9.25 10.25
C PHE A 41 0.23 8.72 8.84
N THR A 42 -0.64 8.98 7.86
CA THR A 42 -0.43 8.61 6.46
C THR A 42 0.82 9.24 5.87
N VAL A 43 1.03 10.55 6.11
CA VAL A 43 2.21 11.27 5.62
C VAL A 43 3.48 10.70 6.25
N TYR A 44 3.49 10.50 7.57
CA TYR A 44 4.64 9.93 8.26
C TYR A 44 5.01 8.54 7.73
N ARG A 45 4.02 7.66 7.54
CA ARG A 45 4.23 6.33 6.97
C ARG A 45 4.90 6.39 5.61
N ASN A 46 4.36 7.20 4.69
CA ASN A 46 4.87 7.27 3.31
C ASN A 46 6.25 7.93 3.24
N VAL A 47 6.53 8.92 4.10
CA VAL A 47 7.87 9.53 4.19
C VAL A 47 8.88 8.52 4.71
N ILE A 48 8.58 7.81 5.81
CA ILE A 48 9.49 6.79 6.36
C ILE A 48 9.72 5.67 5.34
N ALA A 49 8.66 5.19 4.68
CA ALA A 49 8.77 4.20 3.63
C ALA A 49 9.66 4.68 2.48
N SER A 50 9.47 5.93 2.03
CA SER A 50 10.28 6.53 0.96
C SER A 50 11.74 6.66 1.34
N VAL A 51 12.05 7.16 2.54
CA VAL A 51 13.43 7.32 3.04
C VAL A 51 14.10 5.97 3.23
N THR A 52 13.37 4.96 3.70
CA THR A 52 13.91 3.62 3.90
C THR A 52 14.16 2.93 2.56
N LEU A 53 13.25 3.06 1.60
CA LEU A 53 13.36 2.44 0.27
C LEU A 53 14.37 3.16 -0.63
N ALA A 54 14.55 4.48 -0.49
CA ALA A 54 15.47 5.28 -1.31
C ALA A 54 16.90 4.70 -1.43
N PRO A 55 17.61 4.32 -0.33
CA PRO A 55 18.93 3.72 -0.43
C PRO A 55 18.90 2.33 -1.08
N PHE A 56 17.88 1.51 -0.80
CA PHE A 56 17.75 0.20 -1.44
C PHE A 56 17.50 0.33 -2.95
N ALA A 57 16.61 1.24 -3.36
CA ALA A 57 16.35 1.54 -4.75
C ALA A 57 17.62 2.07 -5.45
N PHE A 58 18.38 2.95 -4.80
CA PHE A 58 19.61 3.48 -5.38
C PHE A 58 20.67 2.40 -5.60
N VAL A 59 20.83 1.46 -4.64
CA VAL A 59 21.85 0.41 -4.68
C VAL A 59 21.45 -0.78 -5.57
N LEU A 60 20.22 -1.30 -5.43
CA LEU A 60 19.78 -2.49 -6.19
C LEU A 60 19.42 -2.16 -7.65
N GLU A 61 18.69 -1.07 -7.90
CA GLU A 61 18.11 -0.82 -9.22
C GLU A 61 19.02 -0.04 -10.17
N ARG A 62 20.27 0.26 -9.76
CA ARG A 62 21.22 1.03 -10.57
C ARG A 62 21.43 0.45 -11.98
N LYS A 63 21.26 -0.86 -12.16
CA LYS A 63 21.48 -1.55 -13.44
C LYS A 63 20.24 -1.71 -14.33
N VAL A 64 19.03 -1.47 -13.82
CA VAL A 64 17.76 -1.81 -14.51
C VAL A 64 16.89 -0.57 -14.76
N ARG A 65 17.48 0.63 -14.79
CA ARG A 65 16.70 1.87 -14.94
C ARG A 65 16.22 2.04 -16.39
N PRO A 66 14.90 2.08 -16.65
CA PRO A 66 14.38 2.62 -17.89
C PRO A 66 14.68 4.14 -17.93
N LYS A 67 14.85 4.72 -19.12
CA LYS A 67 15.02 6.18 -19.26
C LYS A 67 13.76 6.88 -18.73
N MET A 68 13.89 7.52 -17.57
CA MET A 68 12.80 8.24 -16.94
C MET A 68 12.53 9.53 -17.73
N THR A 69 11.45 9.56 -18.51
CA THR A 69 10.95 10.79 -19.15
C THR A 69 10.03 11.53 -18.18
N VAL A 70 9.98 12.87 -18.28
CA VAL A 70 9.17 13.73 -17.40
C VAL A 70 7.70 13.30 -17.41
N ARG A 71 7.20 12.81 -18.55
CA ARG A 71 5.84 12.28 -18.69
C ARG A 71 5.58 11.04 -17.82
N ILE A 72 6.46 10.05 -17.86
CA ILE A 72 6.34 8.82 -17.04
C ILE A 72 6.45 9.18 -15.55
N PHE A 73 7.36 10.10 -15.20
CA PHE A 73 7.47 10.58 -13.82
C PHE A 73 6.16 11.24 -13.36
N ALA A 74 5.57 12.11 -14.18
CA ALA A 74 4.30 12.74 -13.85
C ALA A 74 3.15 11.73 -13.73
N GLU A 75 3.10 10.70 -14.58
CA GLU A 75 2.11 9.62 -14.49
C GLU A 75 2.25 8.80 -13.20
N ILE A 76 3.48 8.41 -12.84
CA ILE A 76 3.75 7.71 -11.57
C ILE A 76 3.38 8.59 -10.37
N MET A 77 3.72 9.88 -10.43
CA MET A 77 3.41 10.81 -9.34
C MET A 77 1.90 11.01 -9.19
N ALA A 78 1.18 11.15 -10.30
CA ALA A 78 -0.27 11.27 -10.31
C ALA A 78 -0.93 10.00 -9.75
N LEU A 79 -0.49 8.81 -10.18
CA LEU A 79 -0.95 7.52 -9.65
C LEU A 79 -0.72 7.40 -8.15
N ALA A 80 0.50 7.71 -7.68
CA ALA A 80 0.84 7.63 -6.26
C ALA A 80 0.00 8.61 -5.41
N PHE A 81 -0.24 9.82 -5.91
CA PHE A 81 -1.07 10.80 -5.21
C PHE A 81 -2.53 10.34 -5.14
N PHE A 82 -3.06 9.79 -6.24
CA PHE A 82 -4.41 9.25 -6.28
C PHE A 82 -4.57 8.06 -5.32
N GLU A 83 -3.59 7.16 -5.28
CA GLU A 83 -3.57 6.02 -4.37
C GLU A 83 -3.55 6.45 -2.89
N ILE A 84 -2.68 7.39 -2.52
CA ILE A 84 -2.60 7.87 -1.13
C ILE A 84 -3.92 8.51 -0.69
N ILE A 85 -4.56 9.30 -1.56
CA ILE A 85 -5.83 9.96 -1.22
C ILE A 85 -6.99 8.96 -1.21
N LEU A 86 -7.14 8.17 -2.27
CA LEU A 86 -8.30 7.28 -2.40
C LEU A 86 -8.21 6.06 -1.50
N ASP A 87 -7.04 5.45 -1.34
CA ASP A 87 -6.91 4.26 -0.52
C ASP A 87 -6.62 4.66 0.93
N GLN A 88 -5.44 5.25 1.19
CA GLN A 88 -4.99 5.44 2.57
C GLN A 88 -5.85 6.45 3.34
N CYS A 89 -6.19 7.59 2.75
CA CYS A 89 -7.00 8.59 3.46
C CYS A 89 -8.43 8.12 3.68
N PHE A 90 -9.12 7.57 2.67
CA PHE A 90 -10.48 7.04 2.88
C PHE A 90 -10.50 5.81 3.78
N ALA A 91 -9.50 4.93 3.72
CA ALA A 91 -9.41 3.78 4.62
C ALA A 91 -9.29 4.22 6.08
N LEU A 92 -8.43 5.19 6.37
CA LEU A 92 -8.26 5.74 7.72
C LEU A 92 -9.47 6.56 8.18
N LEU A 93 -10.10 7.31 7.27
CA LEU A 93 -11.35 8.02 7.56
C LEU A 93 -12.47 7.01 7.86
N GLY A 94 -12.58 5.96 7.05
CA GLY A 94 -13.49 4.84 7.24
C GLY A 94 -13.29 4.20 8.59
N MET A 95 -12.06 3.84 8.97
CA MET A 95 -11.72 3.34 10.31
C MET A 95 -12.01 4.31 11.46
N LYS A 96 -12.13 5.62 11.20
CA LYS A 96 -12.58 6.55 12.24
C LYS A 96 -14.08 6.43 12.49
N PHE A 97 -14.85 6.19 11.43
CA PHE A 97 -16.31 6.06 11.50
C PHE A 97 -16.79 4.62 11.75
N THR A 98 -15.94 3.63 11.48
CA THR A 98 -16.23 2.19 11.61
C THR A 98 -15.14 1.45 12.37
N SER A 99 -15.21 0.12 12.44
CA SER A 99 -14.12 -0.70 13.02
C SER A 99 -13.09 -1.11 11.96
N ALA A 100 -11.88 -1.42 12.41
CA ALA A 100 -10.85 -2.01 11.55
C ALA A 100 -11.34 -3.29 10.84
N SER A 101 -12.16 -4.10 11.51
CA SER A 101 -12.72 -5.34 10.95
C SER A 101 -13.64 -5.07 9.75
N PHE A 102 -14.44 -4.00 9.81
CA PHE A 102 -15.31 -3.64 8.69
C PHE A 102 -14.50 -3.16 7.49
N LEU A 103 -13.46 -2.34 7.72
CA LEU A 103 -12.57 -1.93 6.64
C LEU A 103 -11.90 -3.14 5.99
N SER A 104 -11.39 -4.10 6.77
CA SER A 104 -10.80 -5.33 6.22
C SER A 104 -11.81 -6.14 5.40
N ALA A 105 -13.08 -6.19 5.81
CA ALA A 105 -14.13 -6.86 5.04
C ALA A 105 -14.40 -6.18 3.69
N VAL A 106 -14.42 -4.84 3.66
CA VAL A 106 -14.55 -4.06 2.41
C VAL A 106 -13.33 -4.25 1.51
N MET A 107 -12.11 -4.29 2.07
CA MET A 107 -10.90 -4.54 1.27
C MET A 107 -10.88 -5.92 0.62
N ASN A 108 -11.53 -6.93 1.22
CA ASN A 108 -11.68 -8.25 0.59
C ASN A 108 -12.58 -8.23 -0.66
N SER A 109 -13.46 -7.23 -0.83
CA SER A 109 -14.25 -7.07 -2.05
C SER A 109 -13.55 -6.24 -3.13
N ALA A 110 -12.40 -5.62 -2.82
CA ALA A 110 -11.62 -4.84 -3.77
C ALA A 110 -11.31 -5.60 -5.08
N PRO A 111 -10.88 -6.88 -5.07
CA PRO A 111 -10.62 -7.62 -6.31
C PRO A 111 -11.86 -7.74 -7.19
N SER A 112 -13.04 -7.95 -6.59
CA SER A 112 -14.31 -8.04 -7.31
C SER A 112 -14.66 -6.72 -7.98
N VAL A 113 -14.45 -5.59 -7.30
CA VAL A 113 -14.66 -4.24 -7.84
C VAL A 113 -13.65 -3.95 -8.96
N THR A 114 -12.39 -4.30 -8.79
CA THR A 114 -11.36 -4.15 -9.83
C THR A 114 -11.73 -4.95 -11.08
N PHE A 115 -12.25 -6.17 -10.91
CA PHE A 115 -12.67 -7.00 -12.04
C PHE A 115 -13.87 -6.39 -12.79
N LEU A 116 -14.86 -5.88 -12.07
CA LEU A 116 -16.00 -5.16 -12.65
C LEU A 116 -15.53 -3.93 -13.44
N LEU A 117 -14.68 -3.10 -12.85
CA LEU A 117 -14.10 -1.94 -13.53
C LEU A 117 -13.31 -2.34 -14.78
N ALA A 118 -12.50 -3.40 -14.70
CA ALA A 118 -11.72 -3.89 -15.83
C ALA A 118 -12.59 -4.41 -16.98
N VAL A 119 -13.78 -4.95 -16.68
CA VAL A 119 -14.75 -5.38 -17.71
C VAL A 119 -15.45 -4.18 -18.33
N ILE A 120 -15.78 -3.15 -17.54
CA ILE A 120 -16.48 -1.94 -18.00
C ILE A 120 -15.55 -1.04 -18.84
N LEU A 121 -14.29 -0.88 -18.42
CA LEU A 121 -13.29 -0.02 -19.07
C LEU A 121 -12.51 -0.74 -20.19
N LYS A 122 -12.97 -1.91 -20.62
CA LYS A 122 -12.34 -2.71 -21.67
C LYS A 122 -12.48 -2.04 -23.04
#